data_AF-A0A451DH67-F1
#
_entry.id   AF-A0A451DH67-F1
#
_cell.length_a   1.000
_cell.length_b   1.000
_cell.length_c   1.000
_cell.angle_alpha   90.00
_cell.angle_beta   90.00
_cell.angle_gamma   90.00
#
_symmetry.space_group_name_H-M   'P 1'
#
loop_
_entity.id
_entity.type
_entity.pdbx_description
1 polymer ?
#
loop_
_entity_poly.entity_id
_entity_poly.type
_entity_poly.pdbx_seq_one_letter_code
_entity_poly.pdbx_strand_id
1 'polypeptide(L)'
;MKKISILKNIIIMFVLLINISSVSAKKIHNLITISGIKNIQLIGYGLVAGLPGTGDDTLQIPFTCQSLNNMLIKLGIYKKYNNNIQTKNVAAVIVTAIISPWNHIGKKIDVTVSSIGNASSLNGGTLLMTPLQDKDKKIYAVAQGNISMNWRNIKLNHIKKNSIDNPTQKKIIHGAIIEKSMSDVLSKHQNGIIFLKIKHKNWQLLQKIYNTINMHYFDIATIIDRSTIEIIVPKNRKLQNQVLMNIMNINISIKNL
;
A
#
# COMPACT_ATOMS: atom_id res chain seq x y z
N MET A 1 41.81 -2.24 -47.16
CA MET A 1 40.95 -1.04 -46.99
C MET A 1 39.51 -1.36 -46.52
N LYS A 2 38.81 -2.37 -47.07
CA LYS A 2 37.42 -2.70 -46.66
C LYS A 2 37.22 -3.06 -45.17
N LYS A 3 38.15 -3.78 -44.53
CA LYS A 3 38.06 -4.15 -43.10
C LYS A 3 38.04 -2.96 -42.13
N ILE A 4 38.79 -1.89 -42.45
CA ILE A 4 38.85 -0.67 -41.63
C ILE A 4 37.54 0.14 -41.71
N SER A 5 36.89 0.14 -42.88
CA SER A 5 35.56 0.75 -43.06
C SER A 5 34.46 0.03 -42.26
N ILE A 6 34.53 -1.30 -42.19
CA ILE A 6 33.56 -2.11 -41.43
C ILE A 6 33.72 -1.86 -39.93
N LEU A 7 34.96 -1.82 -39.43
CA LEU A 7 35.24 -1.56 -38.02
C LEU A 7 34.77 -0.14 -37.61
N LYS A 8 34.98 0.86 -38.47
CA LYS A 8 34.50 2.24 -38.24
C LYS A 8 32.97 2.29 -38.15
N ASN A 9 32.26 1.58 -39.03
CA ASN A 9 30.79 1.54 -39.01
C ASN A 9 30.24 0.85 -37.75
N ILE A 10 30.91 -0.21 -37.27
CA ILE A 10 30.54 -0.90 -36.02
C ILE A 10 30.74 0.03 -34.81
N ILE A 11 31.85 0.78 -34.76
CA ILE A 11 32.12 1.74 -33.67
C ILE A 11 31.07 2.86 -33.68
N ILE A 12 30.72 3.40 -34.85
CA ILE A 12 29.66 4.43 -34.97
C ILE A 12 28.31 3.87 -34.48
N MET A 13 27.97 2.65 -34.86
CA MET A 13 26.73 2.00 -34.41
C MET A 13 26.72 1.80 -32.88
N PHE A 14 27.85 1.40 -32.30
CA PHE A 14 28.00 1.21 -30.85
C PHE A 14 27.88 2.54 -30.08
N VAL A 15 28.47 3.63 -30.60
CA VAL A 15 28.33 4.98 -30.01
C VAL A 15 26.89 5.51 -30.09
N LEU A 16 26.17 5.17 -31.16
CA LEU A 16 24.74 5.50 -31.29
C LEU A 16 23.87 4.74 -30.27
N LEU A 17 24.22 3.49 -29.94
CA LEU A 17 23.49 2.65 -28.98
C LEU A 17 23.68 3.10 -27.51
N ILE A 18 24.79 3.76 -27.18
CA ILE A 18 25.08 4.22 -25.81
C ILE A 18 24.25 5.46 -25.41
N ASN A 19 23.62 6.16 -26.39
CA ASN A 19 22.82 7.37 -26.14
C ASN A 19 21.33 7.11 -25.83
N ILE A 20 20.94 5.86 -25.55
CA ILE A 20 19.58 5.54 -25.10
C ILE A 20 19.42 6.01 -23.64
N SER A 21 19.20 7.30 -23.45
CA SER A 21 18.83 7.85 -22.15
C SER A 21 17.46 7.31 -21.77
N SER A 22 17.42 6.57 -20.66
CA SER A 22 16.23 5.95 -20.10
C SER A 22 15.16 7.00 -19.80
N VAL A 23 14.12 7.03 -20.64
CA VAL A 23 12.93 7.85 -20.39
C VAL A 23 12.13 7.18 -19.28
N SER A 24 12.28 7.68 -18.04
CA SER A 24 11.41 7.30 -16.95
C SER A 24 10.13 8.14 -17.02
N ALA A 25 9.00 7.50 -17.27
CA ALA A 25 7.70 8.10 -17.09
C ALA A 25 7.15 7.73 -15.70
N LYS A 26 6.67 8.71 -14.93
CA LYS A 26 5.86 8.44 -13.74
C LYS A 26 4.45 8.97 -13.96
N LYS A 27 3.48 8.24 -13.43
CA LYS A 27 2.08 8.67 -13.40
C LYS A 27 1.90 9.88 -12.48
N ILE A 28 0.96 10.75 -12.82
CA ILE A 28 0.62 11.94 -12.02
C ILE A 28 0.32 11.56 -10.56
N HIS A 29 -0.46 10.51 -10.30
CA HIS A 29 -0.80 10.09 -8.92
C HIS A 29 0.43 9.76 -8.03
N ASN A 30 1.58 9.44 -8.64
CA ASN A 30 2.81 9.22 -7.89
C ASN A 30 3.49 10.54 -7.50
N LEU A 31 3.24 11.63 -8.22
CA LEU A 31 3.89 12.94 -8.09
C LEU A 31 3.09 13.94 -7.26
N ILE A 32 1.76 13.78 -7.20
CA ILE A 32 0.86 14.71 -6.50
C ILE A 32 0.02 14.02 -5.42
N THR A 33 -0.53 14.82 -4.52
CA THR A 33 -1.62 14.49 -3.61
C THR A 33 -2.77 15.44 -3.87
N ILE A 34 -4.01 15.01 -3.63
CA ILE A 34 -5.15 15.90 -3.71
C ILE A 34 -5.34 16.51 -2.32
N SER A 35 -5.39 17.84 -2.24
CA SER A 35 -5.62 18.54 -0.98
C SER A 35 -6.93 18.10 -0.36
N GLY A 36 -6.90 17.71 0.91
CA GLY A 36 -8.07 17.19 1.62
C GLY A 36 -8.27 15.67 1.51
N ILE A 37 -7.55 14.99 0.60
CA ILE A 37 -7.60 13.54 0.46
C ILE A 37 -6.35 12.94 1.12
N LYS A 38 -6.57 12.23 2.22
CA LYS A 38 -5.53 11.55 2.98
C LYS A 38 -5.68 10.04 2.80
N ASN A 39 -4.57 9.32 2.98
CA ASN A 39 -4.61 7.87 3.12
C ASN A 39 -5.45 7.52 4.35
N ILE A 40 -6.21 6.43 4.26
CA ILE A 40 -6.97 5.87 5.38
C ILE A 40 -6.07 4.84 6.05
N GLN A 41 -5.78 5.07 7.33
CA GLN A 41 -5.12 4.07 8.16
C GLN A 41 -6.18 3.12 8.69
N LEU A 42 -5.92 1.83 8.54
CA LEU A 42 -6.76 0.78 9.07
C LEU A 42 -6.06 0.02 10.17
N ILE A 43 -6.84 -0.39 11.15
CA ILE A 43 -6.43 -1.26 12.23
C ILE A 43 -7.45 -2.38 12.40
N GLY A 44 -6.98 -3.58 12.69
CA GLY A 44 -7.81 -4.73 13.01
C GLY A 44 -7.20 -5.50 14.16
N TYR A 45 -8.05 -6.13 14.96
CA TYR A 45 -7.64 -7.09 15.97
C TYR A 45 -7.91 -8.49 15.42
N GLY A 46 -6.88 -9.33 15.39
CA GLY A 46 -6.92 -10.64 14.76
C GLY A 46 -6.24 -11.72 15.60
N LEU A 47 -6.28 -12.94 15.09
CA LEU A 47 -5.57 -14.09 15.62
C LEU A 47 -4.67 -14.67 14.54
N VAL A 48 -3.47 -15.06 14.93
CA VAL A 48 -2.59 -15.92 14.13
C VAL A 48 -2.64 -17.31 14.73
N ALA A 49 -2.93 -18.32 13.93
CA ALA A 49 -2.99 -19.72 14.34
C ALA A 49 -1.92 -20.57 13.61
N GLY A 50 -1.67 -21.79 14.09
CA GLY A 50 -0.69 -22.69 13.46
C GLY A 50 0.76 -22.39 13.83
N LEU A 51 1.00 -21.62 14.90
CA LEU A 51 2.36 -21.31 15.35
C LEU A 51 3.05 -22.56 15.94
N PRO A 52 4.34 -22.78 15.66
CA PRO A 52 5.09 -23.95 16.12
C PRO A 52 5.60 -23.75 17.56
N GLY A 53 4.68 -23.57 18.51
CA GLY A 53 5.03 -23.38 19.93
C GLY A 53 5.53 -21.97 20.28
N THR A 54 5.33 -20.99 19.39
CA THR A 54 5.79 -19.59 19.55
C THR A 54 4.66 -18.57 19.78
N GLY A 55 3.41 -19.04 19.90
CA GLY A 55 2.24 -18.22 20.22
C GLY A 55 2.22 -17.74 21.67
N ASP A 56 1.12 -17.09 22.04
CA ASP A 56 0.97 -16.49 23.37
C ASP A 56 0.91 -17.57 24.46
N ASP A 57 1.50 -17.26 25.61
CA ASP A 57 1.20 -17.96 26.84
C ASP A 57 -0.18 -17.51 27.34
N THR A 58 -1.16 -18.38 27.17
CA THR A 58 -2.57 -18.09 27.44
C THR A 58 -2.87 -17.86 28.93
N LEU A 59 -1.97 -18.23 29.84
CA LEU A 59 -2.11 -17.88 31.25
C LEU A 59 -1.74 -16.43 31.54
N GLN A 60 -0.74 -15.89 30.82
CA GLN A 60 -0.29 -14.51 30.97
C GLN A 60 -1.12 -13.55 30.11
N ILE A 61 -1.64 -14.04 28.98
CA ILE A 61 -2.36 -13.27 27.97
C ILE A 61 -3.81 -13.80 27.85
N PRO A 62 -4.69 -13.52 28.83
CA PRO A 62 -6.05 -14.09 28.88
C PRO A 62 -6.94 -13.62 27.72
N PHE A 63 -6.65 -12.45 27.13
CA PHE A 63 -7.42 -11.92 26.01
C PHE A 63 -7.26 -12.74 24.72
N THR A 64 -6.17 -13.51 24.55
CA THR A 64 -6.00 -14.40 23.40
C THR A 64 -6.99 -15.55 23.47
N CYS A 65 -7.18 -16.15 24.65
CA CYS A 65 -8.22 -17.17 24.90
C CYS A 65 -9.62 -16.63 24.69
N GLN A 66 -9.92 -15.44 25.23
CA GLN A 66 -11.24 -14.82 25.04
C GLN A 66 -11.53 -14.57 23.57
N SER A 67 -10.54 -14.11 22.81
CA SER A 67 -10.69 -13.83 21.38
C SER A 67 -10.87 -15.10 20.56
N LEU A 68 -10.13 -16.17 20.89
CA LEU A 68 -10.32 -17.47 20.27
C LEU A 68 -11.74 -18.00 20.54
N ASN A 69 -12.20 -17.93 21.79
CA ASN A 69 -13.57 -18.29 22.17
C ASN A 69 -14.62 -17.47 21.40
N ASN A 70 -14.47 -16.15 21.33
CA ASN A 70 -15.37 -15.28 20.58
C ASN A 70 -15.40 -15.62 19.09
N MET A 71 -14.26 -15.98 18.51
CA MET A 71 -14.18 -16.42 17.12
C MET A 71 -14.91 -17.75 16.91
N LEU A 72 -14.67 -18.74 17.78
CA LEU A 72 -15.35 -20.04 17.72
C LEU A 72 -16.87 -19.88 17.83
N ILE A 73 -17.35 -19.02 18.74
CA ILE A 73 -18.78 -18.69 18.87
C ILE A 73 -19.33 -18.09 17.58
N LYS A 74 -18.60 -17.16 16.94
CA LYS A 74 -19.00 -16.58 15.64
C LYS A 74 -19.06 -17.61 14.52
N LEU A 75 -18.29 -18.70 14.63
CA LEU A 75 -18.31 -19.84 13.70
C LEU A 75 -19.34 -20.91 14.06
N GLY A 76 -20.20 -20.67 15.06
CA GLY A 76 -21.22 -21.62 15.49
C GLY A 76 -20.73 -22.73 16.44
N ILE A 77 -19.52 -22.60 16.98
CA ILE A 77 -18.94 -23.54 17.95
C ILE A 77 -19.16 -22.97 19.35
N TYR A 78 -20.17 -23.49 20.04
CA TYR A 78 -20.64 -22.95 21.33
C TYR A 78 -20.00 -23.57 22.57
N LYS A 79 -19.07 -24.51 22.41
CA LYS A 79 -18.40 -25.13 23.56
C LYS A 79 -17.41 -24.13 24.16
N LYS A 80 -17.68 -23.68 25.40
CA LYS A 80 -16.71 -22.89 26.18
C LYS A 80 -15.39 -23.67 26.26
N TYR A 81 -14.36 -23.16 25.61
CA TYR A 81 -13.02 -23.69 25.76
C TYR A 81 -12.57 -23.42 27.20
N ASN A 82 -12.23 -24.46 27.94
CA ASN A 82 -11.81 -24.33 29.33
C ASN A 82 -10.40 -23.72 29.37
N ASN A 83 -10.17 -22.75 30.26
CA ASN A 83 -8.96 -21.91 30.33
C ASN A 83 -7.64 -22.67 30.58
N ASN A 84 -7.67 -24.00 30.71
CA ASN A 84 -6.52 -24.85 31.02
C ASN A 84 -5.67 -25.23 29.80
N ILE A 85 -5.97 -24.68 28.62
CA ILE A 85 -5.22 -25.01 27.42
C ILE A 85 -4.15 -23.95 27.18
N GLN A 86 -2.94 -24.26 27.64
CA GLN A 86 -1.70 -23.57 27.29
C GLN A 86 -1.30 -23.90 25.86
N THR A 87 -1.92 -23.24 24.88
CA THR A 87 -1.49 -23.39 23.48
C THR A 87 -0.66 -22.21 23.05
N LYS A 88 0.66 -22.43 22.95
CA LYS A 88 1.57 -21.57 22.17
C LYS A 88 1.41 -21.76 20.66
N ASN A 89 0.20 -22.12 20.20
CA ASN A 89 -0.14 -22.28 18.79
C ASN A 89 -0.88 -21.07 18.22
N VAL A 90 -1.44 -20.24 19.09
CA VAL A 90 -2.23 -19.07 18.73
C VAL A 90 -1.63 -17.82 19.34
N ALA A 91 -1.64 -16.71 18.61
CA ALA A 91 -1.25 -15.40 19.11
C ALA A 91 -2.31 -14.36 18.76
N ALA A 92 -2.59 -13.46 19.69
CA ALA A 92 -3.35 -12.25 19.41
C ALA A 92 -2.47 -11.22 18.71
N VAL A 93 -3.02 -10.59 17.68
CA VAL A 93 -2.28 -9.67 16.82
C VAL A 93 -3.08 -8.41 16.52
N ILE A 94 -2.35 -7.32 16.32
CA ILE A 94 -2.85 -6.12 15.65
C ILE A 94 -2.42 -6.20 14.18
N VAL A 95 -3.39 -6.00 13.30
CA VAL A 95 -3.17 -5.89 11.86
C VAL A 95 -3.35 -4.44 11.47
N THR A 96 -2.37 -3.88 10.77
CA THR A 96 -2.43 -2.51 10.25
C THR A 96 -2.29 -2.53 8.74
N ALA A 97 -2.99 -1.60 8.09
CA ALA A 97 -2.90 -1.39 6.66
C ALA A 97 -3.10 0.08 6.33
N ILE A 98 -2.64 0.48 5.14
CA ILE A 98 -2.88 1.83 4.63
C ILE A 98 -3.60 1.69 3.30
N ILE A 99 -4.82 2.24 3.25
CA ILE A 99 -5.57 2.37 2.00
C ILE A 99 -5.29 3.75 1.42
N SER A 100 -4.87 3.73 0.16
CA SER A 100 -4.76 4.95 -0.63
C SER A 100 -6.13 5.25 -1.26
N PRO A 101 -6.59 6.51 -1.30
CA PRO A 101 -7.91 6.93 -1.83
C PRO A 101 -8.19 6.52 -3.28
N TRP A 102 -7.17 6.10 -4.03
CA TRP A 102 -7.29 5.64 -5.42
C TRP A 102 -7.46 4.11 -5.56
N ASN A 103 -7.40 3.36 -4.45
CA ASN A 103 -7.74 1.94 -4.50
C ASN A 103 -9.24 1.75 -4.77
N HIS A 104 -9.59 0.61 -5.36
CA HIS A 104 -10.96 0.22 -5.66
C HIS A 104 -11.33 -1.04 -4.88
N ILE A 105 -12.63 -1.29 -4.75
CA ILE A 105 -13.17 -2.54 -4.19
C ILE A 105 -12.54 -3.73 -4.93
N GLY A 106 -12.18 -4.78 -4.20
CA GLY A 106 -11.54 -5.99 -4.71
C GLY A 106 -10.01 -5.88 -4.85
N LYS A 107 -9.44 -4.67 -4.79
CA LYS A 107 -7.98 -4.52 -4.83
C LYS A 107 -7.35 -5.10 -3.57
N LYS A 108 -6.28 -5.87 -3.76
CA LYS A 108 -5.45 -6.37 -2.66
C LYS A 108 -4.45 -5.32 -2.20
N ILE A 109 -4.25 -5.24 -0.88
CA ILE A 109 -3.30 -4.35 -0.22
C ILE A 109 -2.42 -5.14 0.74
N ASP A 110 -1.22 -4.60 0.99
CA ASP A 110 -0.32 -5.16 1.98
C ASP A 110 -0.82 -4.86 3.40
N VAL A 111 -0.56 -5.79 4.31
CA VAL A 111 -0.82 -5.61 5.74
C VAL A 111 0.41 -5.92 6.58
N THR A 112 0.49 -5.27 7.73
CA THR A 112 1.49 -5.53 8.75
C THR A 112 0.81 -6.12 9.97
N VAL A 113 1.24 -7.31 10.36
CA VAL A 113 0.74 -8.08 11.50
C VAL A 113 1.78 -7.98 12.61
N SER A 114 1.35 -7.56 13.79
CA SER A 114 2.21 -7.43 14.98
C SER A 114 1.58 -8.17 16.15
N SER A 115 2.36 -8.98 16.85
CA SER A 115 1.94 -9.55 18.13
C SER A 115 1.62 -8.44 19.13
N ILE A 116 0.55 -8.59 19.90
CA ILE A 116 0.22 -7.71 21.03
C ILE A 116 0.39 -8.42 22.38
N GLY A 117 0.51 -9.74 22.37
CA GLY A 117 0.78 -10.55 23.56
C GLY A 117 2.27 -10.80 23.76
N ASN A 118 2.59 -12.01 24.21
CA ASN A 118 3.94 -12.47 24.50
C ASN A 118 4.42 -13.58 23.55
N ALA A 119 3.76 -13.78 22.41
CA ALA A 119 4.25 -14.65 21.35
C ALA A 119 5.69 -14.31 20.97
N SER A 120 6.57 -15.32 20.93
CA SER A 120 7.99 -15.16 20.62
C SER A 120 8.25 -15.05 19.12
N SER A 121 7.34 -15.53 18.28
CA SER A 121 7.45 -15.45 16.82
C SER A 121 6.09 -15.68 16.15
N LEU A 122 5.83 -14.96 15.06
CA LEU A 122 4.69 -15.18 14.17
C LEU A 122 5.03 -16.05 12.94
N ASN A 123 6.30 -16.46 12.79
CA ASN A 123 6.75 -17.24 11.63
C ASN A 123 6.02 -18.59 11.53
N GLY A 124 5.58 -18.94 10.32
CA GLY A 124 4.89 -20.20 10.07
C GLY A 124 3.42 -20.21 10.48
N GLY A 125 2.93 -19.14 11.12
CA GLY A 125 1.53 -18.97 11.44
C GLY A 125 0.69 -18.50 10.24
N THR A 126 -0.62 -18.53 10.42
CA THR A 126 -1.61 -18.02 9.48
C THR A 126 -2.48 -16.98 10.16
N LEU A 127 -2.53 -15.77 9.60
CA LEU A 127 -3.47 -14.73 10.01
C LEU A 127 -4.88 -15.17 9.61
N LEU A 128 -5.75 -15.31 10.61
CA LEU A 128 -7.16 -15.59 10.43
C LEU A 128 -7.91 -14.35 9.93
N MET A 129 -9.07 -14.56 9.31
CA MET A 129 -9.88 -13.49 8.73
C MET A 129 -10.12 -12.36 9.74
N THR A 130 -9.52 -11.20 9.46
CA THR A 130 -9.44 -10.05 10.37
C THR A 130 -10.03 -8.81 9.70
N PRO A 131 -11.18 -8.29 10.16
CA PRO A 131 -11.72 -7.06 9.63
C PRO A 131 -10.83 -5.87 10.02
N LEU A 132 -10.60 -4.98 9.05
CA LEU A 132 -9.79 -3.78 9.21
C LEU A 132 -10.68 -2.54 9.15
N GLN A 133 -10.66 -1.78 10.24
CA GLN A 133 -11.51 -0.60 10.45
C GLN A 133 -10.70 0.69 10.51
N ASP A 134 -11.33 1.81 10.16
CA ASP A 134 -10.77 3.14 10.38
C ASP A 134 -11.02 3.64 11.82
N LYS A 135 -10.61 4.88 12.10
CA LYS A 135 -10.86 5.58 13.36
C LYS A 135 -12.35 5.71 13.72
N ASP A 136 -13.24 5.66 12.73
CA ASP A 136 -14.70 5.77 12.89
C ASP A 136 -15.36 4.38 13.01
N LYS A 137 -14.55 3.31 13.17
CA LYS A 137 -14.97 1.90 13.29
C LYS A 137 -15.67 1.35 12.05
N LYS A 138 -15.51 1.99 10.89
CA LYS A 138 -16.04 1.48 9.62
C LYS A 138 -15.07 0.47 9.03
N ILE A 139 -15.55 -0.71 8.67
CA ILE A 139 -14.75 -1.74 8.01
C ILE A 139 -14.55 -1.35 6.53
N TYR A 140 -13.29 -1.33 6.08
CA TYR A 140 -12.94 -1.03 4.67
C TYR A 140 -12.29 -2.21 3.97
N ALA A 141 -11.63 -3.09 4.71
CA ALA A 141 -10.92 -4.23 4.16
C ALA A 141 -10.95 -5.40 5.13
N VAL A 142 -10.72 -6.61 4.59
CA VAL A 142 -10.56 -7.83 5.38
C VAL A 142 -9.19 -8.42 5.08
N ALA A 143 -8.43 -8.68 6.13
CA ALA A 143 -7.08 -9.23 6.07
C ALA A 143 -7.05 -10.73 6.40
N GLN A 144 -6.23 -11.49 5.70
CA GLN A 144 -5.96 -12.91 5.96
C GLN A 144 -4.69 -13.35 5.24
N GLY A 145 -4.09 -14.44 5.70
CA GLY A 145 -3.07 -15.16 4.92
C GLY A 145 -1.89 -15.68 5.73
N ASN A 146 -1.04 -16.42 5.03
CA ASN A 146 0.09 -17.11 5.64
C ASN A 146 1.22 -16.13 5.95
N ILE A 147 1.86 -16.32 7.11
CA ILE A 147 3.03 -15.57 7.53
C ILE A 147 4.28 -16.36 7.18
N SER A 148 4.84 -16.07 6.02
CA SER A 148 6.05 -16.73 5.54
C SER A 148 7.32 -16.14 6.18
N MET A 149 8.30 -17.01 6.43
CA MET A 149 9.63 -16.60 6.85
C MET A 149 10.44 -16.14 5.62
N ASN A 150 11.00 -14.94 5.68
CA ASN A 150 11.92 -14.45 4.64
C ASN A 150 13.29 -15.14 4.80
N TRP A 151 13.43 -16.35 4.28
CA TRP A 151 14.66 -17.15 4.34
C TRP A 151 15.83 -16.57 3.52
N ARG A 152 15.57 -15.58 2.65
CA ARG A 152 16.54 -15.01 1.71
C ARG A 152 17.71 -14.25 2.36
N ASN A 153 17.67 -13.96 3.66
CA ASN A 153 18.73 -13.22 4.35
C ASN A 153 19.74 -14.12 5.09
N ILE A 154 19.61 -15.44 5.01
CA ILE A 154 20.40 -16.38 5.84
C ILE A 154 21.55 -17.04 5.06
N LYS A 155 21.56 -17.01 3.71
CA LYS A 155 22.54 -17.73 2.88
C LYS A 155 23.37 -16.84 1.95
N LEU A 156 24.00 -15.78 2.46
CA LEU A 156 25.20 -15.24 1.82
C LEU A 156 26.27 -14.99 2.86
N ASN A 157 27.28 -15.85 2.82
CA ASN A 157 28.55 -15.72 3.52
C ASN A 157 29.07 -14.28 3.42
N HIS A 158 29.55 -13.78 4.56
CA HIS A 158 30.34 -12.55 4.69
C HIS A 158 29.82 -11.34 3.91
N ILE A 159 28.89 -10.57 4.50
CA ILE A 159 28.84 -9.08 4.49
C ILE A 159 27.52 -8.63 5.15
N LYS A 160 27.64 -7.89 6.25
CA LYS A 160 26.64 -7.04 6.93
C LYS A 160 25.35 -7.71 7.44
N LYS A 161 25.46 -8.16 8.69
CA LYS A 161 24.45 -8.65 9.63
C LYS A 161 23.47 -7.54 10.09
N ASN A 162 22.86 -6.77 9.19
CA ASN A 162 21.90 -5.70 9.55
C ASN A 162 20.55 -5.83 8.80
N SER A 163 19.99 -7.04 8.73
CA SER A 163 18.54 -7.16 8.56
C SER A 163 17.94 -7.56 9.89
N ILE A 164 17.37 -6.59 10.61
CA ILE A 164 16.62 -6.81 11.83
C ILE A 164 15.31 -7.47 11.41
N ASP A 165 15.31 -8.79 11.20
CA ASP A 165 14.06 -9.54 11.07
C ASP A 165 13.37 -9.54 12.43
N ASN A 166 12.25 -8.82 12.55
CA ASN A 166 11.48 -8.79 13.78
C ASN A 166 10.56 -10.04 13.81
N PRO A 167 10.79 -11.04 14.66
CA PRO A 167 10.01 -12.28 14.65
C PRO A 167 8.54 -12.06 15.03
N THR A 168 8.23 -11.01 15.80
CA THR A 168 6.88 -10.70 16.29
C THR A 168 6.12 -9.72 15.40
N GLN A 169 6.74 -9.24 14.31
CA GLN A 169 6.11 -8.34 13.34
C GLN A 169 6.40 -8.81 11.92
N LYS A 170 5.34 -9.11 11.16
CA LYS A 170 5.46 -9.66 9.80
C LYS A 170 4.56 -8.93 8.82
N LYS A 171 5.01 -8.84 7.57
CA LYS A 171 4.25 -8.23 6.48
C LYS A 171 3.65 -9.32 5.61
N ILE A 172 2.35 -9.27 5.37
CA ILE A 172 1.66 -10.12 4.39
C ILE A 172 1.41 -9.27 3.15
N ILE A 173 2.13 -9.57 2.07
CA ILE A 173 2.00 -8.88 0.80
C ILE A 173 0.64 -9.25 0.19
N HIS A 174 -0.14 -8.26 -0.25
CA HIS A 174 -1.50 -8.46 -0.76
C HIS A 174 -2.41 -9.22 0.23
N GLY A 175 -2.15 -9.09 1.53
CA GLY A 175 -2.83 -9.82 2.60
C GLY A 175 -4.20 -9.29 3.00
N ALA A 176 -4.69 -8.19 2.42
CA ALA A 176 -6.06 -7.73 2.63
C ALA A 176 -6.76 -7.37 1.33
N ILE A 177 -8.09 -7.57 1.30
CA ILE A 177 -8.96 -7.22 0.17
C ILE A 177 -9.85 -6.05 0.61
N ILE A 178 -9.95 -5.03 -0.24
CA ILE A 178 -10.82 -3.88 0.01
C ILE A 178 -12.27 -4.25 -0.31
N GLU A 179 -13.17 -4.05 0.65
CA GLU A 179 -14.59 -4.39 0.53
C GLU A 179 -15.48 -3.15 0.35
N LYS A 180 -15.02 -1.97 0.78
CA LYS A 180 -15.79 -0.74 0.71
C LYS A 180 -15.10 0.30 -0.18
N SER A 181 -15.89 0.93 -1.06
CA SER A 181 -15.41 2.01 -1.90
C SER A 181 -15.05 3.23 -1.06
N MET A 182 -13.92 3.88 -1.37
CA MET A 182 -13.52 5.13 -0.73
C MET A 182 -14.14 6.37 -1.38
N SER A 183 -15.21 6.19 -2.17
CA SER A 183 -15.97 7.27 -2.82
C SER A 183 -16.38 8.40 -1.85
N ASP A 184 -16.53 8.09 -0.57
CA ASP A 184 -16.90 9.05 0.46
C ASP A 184 -15.81 10.11 0.73
N VAL A 185 -14.53 9.83 0.47
CA VAL A 185 -13.42 10.78 0.76
C VAL A 185 -13.37 11.93 -0.25
N LEU A 186 -13.80 11.69 -1.50
CA LEU A 186 -13.90 12.71 -2.55
C LEU A 186 -15.11 13.65 -2.37
N SER A 187 -16.07 13.27 -1.51
CA SER A 187 -17.33 14.00 -1.26
C SER A 187 -17.16 15.41 -0.71
N LYS A 188 -15.95 15.81 -0.30
CA LYS A 188 -15.66 17.15 0.20
C LYS A 188 -15.40 18.17 -0.92
N HIS A 189 -15.23 17.73 -2.16
CA HIS A 189 -15.01 18.60 -3.32
C HIS A 189 -16.29 18.77 -4.16
N GLN A 190 -17.41 19.12 -3.53
CA GLN A 190 -18.72 19.24 -4.20
C GLN A 190 -18.80 20.43 -5.18
N ASN A 191 -17.90 21.41 -5.02
CA ASN A 191 -17.96 22.65 -5.80
C ASN A 191 -17.31 22.54 -7.18
N GLY A 192 -16.82 21.36 -7.57
CA GLY A 192 -16.12 21.17 -8.85
C GLY A 192 -14.69 21.72 -8.86
N ILE A 193 -14.15 22.09 -7.69
CA ILE A 193 -12.79 22.61 -7.55
C ILE A 193 -11.97 21.60 -6.74
N ILE A 194 -10.84 21.16 -7.31
CA ILE A 194 -9.92 20.23 -6.67
C ILE A 194 -8.52 20.84 -6.69
N PHE A 195 -7.85 20.85 -5.55
CA PHE A 195 -6.46 21.29 -5.47
C PHE A 195 -5.53 20.08 -5.49
N LEU A 196 -4.56 20.10 -6.40
CA LEU A 196 -3.50 19.12 -6.58
C LEU A 196 -2.20 19.68 -6.03
N LYS A 197 -1.61 19.04 -5.03
CA LYS A 197 -0.37 19.44 -4.40
C LYS A 197 0.77 18.51 -4.79
N ILE A 198 1.89 19.05 -5.27
CA ILE A 198 3.08 18.22 -5.59
C ILE A 198 3.72 17.68 -4.30
N LYS A 199 4.15 16.41 -4.33
CA LYS A 199 4.81 15.75 -3.19
C LYS A 199 6.21 16.30 -2.95
N HIS A 200 6.93 16.61 -4.03
CA HIS A 200 8.27 17.20 -3.99
C HIS A 200 8.21 18.61 -4.55
N LYS A 201 8.66 19.60 -3.79
CA LYS A 201 8.70 21.00 -4.21
C LYS A 201 9.70 21.18 -5.36
N ASN A 202 9.22 21.07 -6.60
CA ASN A 202 9.97 21.34 -7.81
C ASN A 202 9.05 22.12 -8.77
N TRP A 203 9.42 23.35 -9.08
CA TRP A 203 8.65 24.25 -9.94
C TRP A 203 8.55 23.74 -11.38
N GLN A 204 9.63 23.17 -11.92
CA GLN A 204 9.66 22.61 -13.28
C GLN A 204 8.71 21.42 -13.37
N LEU A 205 8.66 20.58 -12.32
CA LEU A 205 7.71 19.47 -12.21
C LEU A 205 6.26 19.97 -12.17
N LEU A 206 5.98 21.01 -11.38
CA LEU A 206 4.66 21.64 -11.28
C LEU A 206 4.20 22.16 -12.65
N GLN A 207 5.04 22.94 -13.33
CA GLN A 207 4.73 23.52 -14.64
C GLN A 207 4.52 22.43 -15.69
N LYS A 208 5.29 21.34 -15.63
CA LYS A 208 5.11 20.18 -16.50
C LYS A 208 3.79 19.47 -16.25
N ILE A 209 3.40 19.27 -14.98
CA ILE A 209 2.09 18.69 -14.63
C ILE A 209 0.97 19.59 -15.15
N TYR A 210 1.04 20.89 -14.87
CA TYR A 210 0.06 21.88 -15.34
C TYR A 210 -0.12 21.82 -16.87
N ASN A 211 0.97 21.93 -17.64
CA ASN A 211 0.93 21.85 -19.10
C ASN A 211 0.34 20.52 -19.58
N THR A 212 0.72 19.42 -18.93
CA THR A 212 0.23 18.08 -19.28
C THR A 212 -1.26 17.93 -19.06
N ILE A 213 -1.79 18.48 -17.95
CA ILE A 213 -3.23 18.47 -17.68
C ILE A 213 -3.96 19.31 -18.74
N ASN A 214 -3.50 20.54 -19.00
CA ASN A 214 -4.15 21.43 -19.97
C ASN A 214 -4.05 20.95 -21.42
N MET A 215 -3.07 20.12 -21.76
CA MET A 215 -3.01 19.42 -23.07
C MET A 215 -4.08 18.34 -23.22
N HIS A 216 -4.42 17.62 -22.14
CA HIS A 216 -5.45 16.58 -22.17
C HIS A 216 -6.87 17.12 -21.95
N TYR A 217 -6.98 18.19 -21.17
CA TYR A 217 -8.22 18.83 -20.79
C TYR A 217 -8.03 20.35 -20.88
N PHE A 218 -8.54 20.94 -21.95
CA PHE A 218 -8.30 22.35 -22.24
C PHE A 218 -8.79 23.26 -21.10
N ASP A 219 -7.87 24.10 -20.60
CA ASP A 219 -8.13 25.19 -19.65
C ASP A 219 -8.83 24.79 -18.33
N ILE A 220 -8.59 23.56 -17.86
CA ILE A 220 -9.15 23.12 -16.58
C ILE A 220 -8.22 23.35 -15.40
N ALA A 221 -6.91 23.54 -15.63
CA ALA A 221 -5.91 23.64 -14.57
C ALA A 221 -5.32 25.04 -14.49
N THR A 222 -5.09 25.54 -13.26
CA THR A 222 -4.44 26.81 -12.95
C THR A 222 -3.40 26.62 -11.85
N ILE A 223 -2.25 27.31 -11.93
CA ILE A 223 -1.22 27.27 -10.88
C ILE A 223 -1.57 28.32 -9.83
N ILE A 224 -1.76 27.91 -8.58
CA ILE A 224 -2.09 28.80 -7.46
C ILE A 224 -0.84 29.24 -6.70
N ASP A 225 0.10 28.31 -6.47
CA ASP A 225 1.34 28.58 -5.74
C ASP A 225 2.49 27.68 -6.25
N ARG A 226 3.68 27.77 -5.64
CA ARG A 226 4.88 26.99 -6.01
C ARG A 226 4.76 25.46 -5.85
N SER A 227 3.63 24.96 -5.37
CA SER A 227 3.36 23.55 -5.10
C SER A 227 1.93 23.09 -5.42
N THR A 228 1.01 24.00 -5.76
CA THR A 228 -0.42 23.71 -5.86
C THR A 228 -0.97 24.09 -7.24
N ILE A 229 -1.67 23.16 -7.86
CA ILE A 229 -2.46 23.35 -9.08
C ILE A 229 -3.93 23.20 -8.69
N GLU A 230 -4.75 24.18 -9.01
CA GLU A 230 -6.21 24.04 -8.95
C GLU A 230 -6.70 23.43 -10.27
N ILE A 231 -7.65 22.49 -10.18
CA ILE A 231 -8.35 21.96 -11.35
C ILE A 231 -9.87 22.12 -11.20
N ILE A 232 -10.51 22.51 -12.29
CA ILE A 232 -11.96 22.61 -12.43
C ILE A 232 -12.47 21.31 -13.06
N VAL A 233 -13.38 20.65 -12.37
CA VAL A 233 -13.97 19.36 -12.76
C VAL A 233 -15.49 19.45 -12.73
N PRO A 234 -16.20 18.64 -13.54
CA PRO A 234 -17.66 18.64 -13.54
C PRO A 234 -18.24 18.40 -12.14
N LYS A 235 -19.32 19.11 -11.78
CA LYS A 235 -20.01 18.93 -10.49
C LYS A 235 -20.68 17.54 -10.36
N ASN A 236 -20.96 16.88 -11.47
CA ASN A 236 -21.50 15.52 -11.48
C ASN A 236 -20.45 14.54 -10.95
N ARG A 237 -20.73 13.87 -9.82
CA ARG A 237 -19.78 12.96 -9.13
C ARG A 237 -19.21 11.85 -10.02
N LYS A 238 -20.01 11.25 -10.91
CA LYS A 238 -19.55 10.17 -11.78
C LYS A 238 -18.51 10.68 -12.79
N LEU A 239 -18.82 11.80 -13.43
CA LEU A 239 -17.93 12.48 -14.38
C LEU A 239 -16.70 13.05 -13.67
N GLN A 240 -16.87 13.62 -12.48
CA GLN A 240 -15.77 14.10 -11.64
C GLN A 240 -14.74 13.00 -11.37
N ASN A 241 -15.21 11.84 -10.89
CA ASN A 241 -14.34 10.70 -10.59
C ASN A 241 -13.65 10.18 -11.86
N GLN A 242 -14.34 10.14 -12.99
CA GLN A 242 -13.78 9.71 -14.26
C GLN A 242 -12.67 10.65 -14.75
N VAL A 243 -12.93 11.97 -14.77
CA VAL A 243 -11.94 12.99 -15.16
C VAL A 243 -10.73 12.93 -14.23
N LEU A 244 -10.95 12.83 -12.92
CA LEU A 244 -9.87 12.73 -11.94
C LEU A 244 -9.04 11.47 -12.14
N MET A 245 -9.67 10.30 -12.32
CA MET A 245 -8.96 9.04 -12.60
C MET A 245 -8.13 9.11 -13.87
N ASN A 246 -8.66 9.73 -14.92
CA ASN A 246 -7.95 9.92 -16.18
C ASN A 246 -6.72 10.82 -15.98
N ILE A 247 -6.89 11.98 -15.36
CA ILE A 247 -5.78 12.90 -15.03
C ILE A 247 -4.70 12.16 -14.22
N MET A 248 -5.10 11.43 -13.18
CA MET A 248 -4.19 10.73 -12.29
C MET A 248 -3.35 9.65 -13.00
N ASN A 249 -3.89 9.05 -14.08
CA ASN A 249 -3.23 8.03 -14.88
C ASN A 249 -2.36 8.59 -16.02
N ILE A 250 -2.33 9.91 -16.26
CA ILE A 250 -1.48 10.49 -17.29
C ILE A 250 0.01 10.26 -16.94
N ASN A 251 0.78 9.85 -17.93
CA ASN A 251 2.22 9.65 -17.83
C ASN A 251 2.96 10.97 -18.03
N ILE A 252 3.87 11.28 -17.10
CA ILE A 252 4.77 12.43 -17.22
C ILE A 252 6.20 11.92 -17.38
N SER A 253 6.82 12.33 -18.49
CA SER A 253 8.26 12.11 -18.72
C SER A 253 9.08 12.91 -17.72
N ILE A 254 10.05 12.28 -17.06
CA ILE A 254 10.92 12.92 -16.05
C ILE A 254 12.33 13.16 -16.60
N LYS A 255 12.53 13.06 -17.93
CA LYS A 255 13.87 13.00 -18.55
C LYS A 255 14.86 14.10 -18.08
N ASN A 256 14.38 15.28 -17.64
CA ASN A 256 15.20 16.43 -17.23
C ASN A 256 14.64 17.16 -15.97
N LEU A 257 14.40 16.47 -14.86
CA LEU A 257 13.98 17.10 -13.58
C LEU A 257 15.04 17.03 -12.49
#